data_AF-A0A0G4KRJ2-F1
#
_entry.id   AF-A0A0G4KRJ2-F1
#
_cell.length_a   1.000
_cell.length_b   1.000
_cell.length_c   1.000
_cell.angle_alpha   90.00
_cell.angle_beta   90.00
_cell.angle_gamma   90.00
#
_symmetry.space_group_name_H-M   'P 1'
#
loop_
_entity.id
_entity.type
_entity.pdbx_description
1 polymer ?
#
loop_
_entity_poly.entity_id
_entity_poly.type
_entity_poly.pdbx_seq_one_letter_code
_entity_poly.pdbx_strand_id
1 'polypeptide(L)'
;MNGASGISDGTKHFLSMTVAPMLTGYGLTETGANGALGDPLEYTSNAIGPVPAAADIKLVSLPELNYSTDSTPPQGEILSKGPAIFKEYFNNKEETEKVITADGWFRTGDIGEFDAVGHLRVIDRVKNLVKMQGGEYIALEKLESVYRGSQFVANIMIDTDPDSARPIAVIAPNEKTLTELAQKLGVDEAHQHSDRKVKDTVLKDLVTVGKNGGLGGIEITSAVVLVEDEWTPASGLVTATQKVNRRALRAHYKTQIAKAFGK
;
A
#
# COMPACT_ATOMS: atom_id res chain seq x y z
N MET A 1 4.57 5.78 -17.09
CA MET A 1 5.46 5.54 -15.94
C MET A 1 4.67 5.80 -14.68
N ASN A 2 4.71 4.87 -13.72
CA ASN A 2 4.09 5.01 -12.39
C ASN A 2 5.16 5.41 -11.35
N GLY A 3 4.77 6.15 -10.31
CA GLY A 3 5.66 6.53 -9.21
C GLY A 3 4.89 7.11 -8.04
N ALA A 4 5.59 7.53 -6.99
CA ALA A 4 5.06 8.05 -5.72
C ALA A 4 4.25 7.07 -4.86
N SER A 5 3.57 6.07 -5.43
CA SER A 5 2.89 5.00 -4.70
C SER A 5 3.02 3.66 -5.43
N GLY A 6 2.85 2.58 -4.68
CA GLY A 6 2.75 1.24 -5.24
C GLY A 6 1.57 1.11 -6.21
N ILE A 7 1.75 0.25 -7.20
CA ILE A 7 0.71 -0.21 -8.14
C ILE A 7 0.68 -1.73 -8.04
N SER A 8 -0.50 -2.34 -8.15
CA SER A 8 -0.61 -3.80 -8.09
C SER A 8 -0.01 -4.43 -9.35
N ASP A 9 0.55 -5.64 -9.20
CA ASP A 9 1.14 -6.38 -10.32
C ASP A 9 0.10 -6.63 -11.43
N GLY A 10 -1.16 -6.91 -11.05
CA GLY A 10 -2.27 -7.09 -11.98
C GLY A 10 -2.56 -5.84 -12.81
N THR A 11 -2.65 -4.66 -12.16
CA THR A 11 -2.88 -3.40 -12.87
C THR A 11 -1.70 -3.03 -13.75
N LYS A 12 -0.46 -3.20 -13.26
CA LYS A 12 0.76 -2.98 -14.05
C LYS A 12 0.79 -3.86 -15.28
N HIS A 13 0.50 -5.15 -15.13
CA HIS A 13 0.43 -6.11 -16.23
C HIS A 13 -0.65 -5.72 -17.26
N PHE A 14 -1.87 -5.41 -16.80
CA PHE A 14 -2.96 -4.99 -17.68
C PHE A 14 -2.60 -3.77 -18.53
N LEU A 15 -2.07 -2.70 -17.91
CA LEU A 15 -1.68 -1.48 -18.63
C LEU A 15 -0.51 -1.73 -19.58
N SER A 16 0.46 -2.55 -19.19
CA SER A 16 1.57 -2.97 -20.04
C SER A 16 1.10 -3.71 -21.31
N MET A 17 0.05 -4.52 -21.21
CA MET A 17 -0.49 -5.29 -22.33
C MET A 17 -1.42 -4.50 -23.23
N THR A 18 -2.16 -3.52 -22.68
CA THR A 18 -3.22 -2.81 -23.40
C THR A 18 -2.80 -1.46 -23.95
N VAL A 19 -1.80 -0.81 -23.35
CA VAL A 19 -1.37 0.54 -23.71
C VAL A 19 0.08 0.54 -24.19
N ALA A 20 1.03 0.30 -23.28
CA ALA A 20 2.48 0.26 -23.51
C ALA A 20 3.18 -0.19 -22.23
N PRO A 21 4.45 -0.69 -22.28
CA PRO A 21 5.18 -1.12 -21.09
C PRO A 21 5.14 -0.10 -19.94
N MET A 22 4.48 -0.48 -18.84
CA MET A 22 4.32 0.38 -17.66
C MET A 22 5.56 0.32 -16.78
N LEU A 23 6.50 1.22 -17.04
CA LEU A 23 7.68 1.41 -16.19
C LEU A 23 7.29 2.01 -14.84
N THR A 24 8.00 1.63 -13.78
CA THR A 24 7.82 2.19 -12.43
C THR A 24 9.09 2.92 -12.02
N GLY A 25 8.94 4.02 -11.27
CA GLY A 25 10.04 4.73 -10.64
C GLY A 25 9.85 4.79 -9.13
N TYR A 26 10.94 4.59 -8.40
CA TYR A 26 11.00 4.77 -6.95
C TYR A 26 12.00 5.84 -6.58
N GLY A 27 11.57 6.71 -5.70
CA GLY A 27 12.38 7.75 -5.09
C GLY A 27 11.57 8.55 -4.09
N LEU A 28 12.27 9.30 -3.26
CA LEU A 28 11.71 10.15 -2.22
C LEU A 28 12.10 11.60 -2.46
N THR A 29 11.48 12.53 -1.74
CA THR A 29 11.95 13.93 -1.74
C THR A 29 13.40 13.99 -1.24
N GLU A 30 13.71 13.22 -0.21
CA GLU A 30 15.03 13.10 0.39
C GLU A 30 16.09 12.49 -0.53
N THR A 31 15.68 11.78 -1.59
CA THR A 31 16.60 11.22 -2.59
C THR A 31 16.56 11.95 -3.93
N GLY A 32 15.81 13.07 -4.03
CA GLY A 32 15.65 13.79 -5.29
C GLY A 32 15.01 12.94 -6.39
N ALA A 33 14.09 12.05 -6.03
CA ALA A 33 13.49 11.03 -6.89
C ALA A 33 14.47 9.98 -7.46
N ASN A 34 15.69 9.90 -6.92
CA ASN A 34 16.69 8.91 -7.31
C ASN A 34 16.62 7.69 -6.38
N GLY A 35 16.32 6.51 -6.92
CA GLY A 35 16.22 5.28 -6.15
C GLY A 35 16.30 4.06 -7.06
N ALA A 36 15.23 3.81 -7.83
CA ALA A 36 15.24 2.82 -8.90
C ALA A 36 14.33 3.29 -10.04
N LEU A 37 14.67 2.94 -11.27
CA LEU A 37 13.90 3.35 -12.44
C LEU A 37 13.77 2.18 -13.41
N GLY A 38 12.54 1.92 -13.86
CA GLY A 38 12.29 0.91 -14.88
C GLY A 38 12.99 1.24 -16.19
N ASP A 39 13.78 0.28 -16.70
CA ASP A 39 14.42 0.33 -18.00
C ASP A 39 13.56 -0.44 -19.02
N PRO A 40 13.18 0.16 -20.16
CA PRO A 40 12.54 -0.56 -21.26
C PRO A 40 13.27 -1.83 -21.73
N LEU A 41 14.60 -1.84 -21.69
CA LEU A 41 15.45 -2.95 -22.14
C LEU A 41 15.54 -4.07 -21.10
N GLU A 42 15.29 -3.76 -19.83
CA GLU A 42 15.28 -4.71 -18.72
C GLU A 42 13.88 -4.79 -18.08
N TYR A 43 12.84 -4.64 -18.89
CA TYR A 43 11.48 -4.59 -18.39
C TYR A 43 11.11 -5.87 -17.62
N THR A 44 10.63 -5.67 -16.40
CA THR A 44 10.08 -6.72 -15.54
C THR A 44 8.76 -6.30 -14.95
N SER A 45 7.82 -7.25 -14.84
CA SER A 45 6.56 -7.02 -14.12
C SER A 45 6.76 -6.97 -12.61
N ASN A 46 7.80 -7.61 -12.08
CA ASN A 46 7.89 -7.97 -10.67
C ASN A 46 8.76 -7.02 -9.84
N ALA A 47 9.58 -6.19 -10.47
CA ALA A 47 10.41 -5.19 -9.80
C ALA A 47 10.23 -3.81 -10.42
N ILE A 48 10.87 -2.81 -9.83
CA ILE A 48 10.86 -1.43 -10.32
C ILE A 48 11.84 -1.30 -11.48
N GLY A 49 13.07 -1.76 -11.27
CA GLY A 49 14.15 -1.73 -12.26
C GLY A 49 15.53 -1.58 -11.60
N PRO A 50 16.57 -1.31 -12.40
CA PRO A 50 17.91 -1.09 -11.90
C PRO A 50 18.03 0.18 -11.04
N VAL A 51 19.06 0.17 -10.19
CA VAL A 51 19.47 1.34 -9.40
C VAL A 51 20.36 2.24 -10.27
N PRO A 52 20.10 3.56 -10.36
CA PRO A 52 20.95 4.47 -11.13
C PRO A 52 22.38 4.49 -10.59
N ALA A 53 23.38 4.59 -11.47
CA ALA A 53 24.80 4.57 -11.09
C ALA A 53 25.24 5.68 -10.12
N ALA A 54 24.42 6.73 -9.96
CA ALA A 54 24.65 7.79 -9.00
C ALA A 54 24.21 7.43 -7.57
N ALA A 55 23.57 6.27 -7.34
CA ALA A 55 23.08 5.85 -6.04
C ALA A 55 23.66 4.49 -5.64
N ASP A 56 24.19 4.43 -4.42
CA ASP A 56 24.47 3.17 -3.73
C ASP A 56 23.23 2.80 -2.91
N ILE A 57 22.79 1.54 -3.03
CA ILE A 57 21.66 1.00 -2.25
C ILE A 57 22.08 -0.29 -1.54
N LYS A 58 21.71 -0.42 -0.27
CA LYS A 58 21.85 -1.66 0.51
C LYS A 58 20.54 -1.99 1.25
N LEU A 59 20.38 -3.26 1.59
CA LEU A 59 19.33 -3.72 2.49
C LEU A 59 19.93 -3.92 3.90
N VAL A 60 19.19 -3.52 4.93
CA VAL A 60 19.54 -3.76 6.34
C VAL A 60 18.41 -4.53 7.01
N SER A 61 18.73 -5.65 7.65
CA SER A 61 17.74 -6.49 8.34
C SER A 61 16.96 -5.69 9.39
N LEU A 62 15.67 -6.00 9.52
CA LEU A 62 14.77 -5.54 10.58
C LEU A 62 14.18 -6.77 11.28
N PRO A 63 14.93 -7.43 12.17
CA PRO A 63 14.51 -8.68 12.82
C PRO A 63 13.19 -8.55 13.58
N GLU A 64 12.93 -7.37 14.16
CA GLU A 64 11.70 -7.05 14.87
C GLU A 64 10.47 -7.03 13.96
N LEU A 65 10.65 -6.89 12.65
CA LEU A 65 9.61 -6.92 11.62
C LEU A 65 9.66 -8.20 10.77
N ASN A 66 10.49 -9.18 11.14
CA ASN A 66 10.73 -10.42 10.39
C ASN A 66 11.31 -10.22 8.98
N TYR A 67 12.09 -9.16 8.74
CA TYR A 67 12.84 -8.97 7.50
C TYR A 67 14.33 -9.22 7.72
N SER A 68 14.94 -10.06 6.88
CA SER A 68 16.34 -10.45 7.00
C SER A 68 17.05 -10.44 5.65
N THR A 69 18.27 -9.91 5.61
CA THR A 69 19.13 -10.00 4.43
C THR A 69 19.58 -11.44 4.12
N ASP A 70 19.38 -12.36 5.06
CA ASP A 70 19.66 -13.79 4.87
C ASP A 70 18.46 -14.57 4.31
N SER A 71 17.29 -13.93 4.14
CA SER A 71 16.14 -14.58 3.50
C SER A 71 16.37 -14.77 1.99
N THR A 72 15.51 -15.57 1.36
CA THR A 72 15.50 -15.74 -0.11
C THR A 72 14.12 -15.36 -0.64
N PRO A 73 13.99 -14.24 -1.37
CA PRO A 73 15.04 -13.23 -1.66
C PRO A 73 15.48 -12.46 -0.40
N PRO A 74 16.66 -11.78 -0.41
CA PRO A 74 17.11 -10.93 0.69
C PRO A 74 16.16 -9.75 0.90
N GLN A 75 15.77 -9.51 2.16
CA GLN A 75 14.82 -8.43 2.49
C GLN A 75 15.35 -7.52 3.61
N GLY A 76 15.02 -6.24 3.57
CA GLY A 76 15.39 -5.32 4.64
C GLY A 76 15.02 -3.87 4.37
N GLU A 77 15.34 -2.99 5.31
CA GLU A 77 15.26 -1.54 5.12
C GLU A 77 16.20 -1.12 3.99
N ILE A 78 15.66 -0.39 3.02
CA ILE A 78 16.42 0.23 1.94
C ILE A 78 17.20 1.40 2.54
N LEU A 79 18.52 1.33 2.48
CA LEU A 79 19.40 2.46 2.76
C LEU A 79 19.99 2.96 1.45
N SER A 80 20.06 4.28 1.29
CA SER A 80 20.57 4.91 0.08
C SER A 80 21.71 5.90 0.41
N LYS A 81 22.69 5.99 -0.47
CA LYS A 81 23.80 6.93 -0.39
C LYS A 81 24.15 7.44 -1.78
N GLY A 82 24.50 8.71 -1.90
CA GLY A 82 24.84 9.33 -3.17
C GLY A 82 24.71 10.85 -3.16
N PRO A 83 25.03 11.53 -4.27
CA PRO A 83 25.00 12.99 -4.37
C PRO A 83 23.58 13.57 -4.39
N ALA A 84 22.57 12.75 -4.65
CA ALA A 84 21.16 13.17 -4.67
C ALA A 84 20.49 13.15 -3.29
N ILE A 85 21.16 12.62 -2.26
CA ILE A 85 20.63 12.58 -0.90
C ILE A 85 20.58 14.01 -0.36
N PHE A 86 19.43 14.39 0.19
CA PHE A 86 19.23 15.67 0.85
C PHE A 86 20.24 15.89 1.99
N LYS A 87 20.46 17.17 2.33
CA LYS A 87 21.42 17.53 3.38
C LYS A 87 20.83 17.36 4.79
N GLU A 88 19.66 17.93 5.02
CA GLU A 88 19.02 17.99 6.33
C GLU A 88 17.55 18.40 6.21
N TYR A 89 16.76 18.07 7.23
CA TYR A 89 15.45 18.69 7.45
C TYR A 89 15.65 20.09 8.04
N PHE A 90 15.03 21.10 7.42
CA PHE A 90 15.18 22.49 7.84
C PHE A 90 14.77 22.69 9.31
N ASN A 91 15.68 23.25 10.11
CA ASN A 91 15.51 23.47 11.55
C ASN A 91 15.12 22.22 12.37
N ASN A 92 15.43 21.02 11.88
CA ASN A 92 15.09 19.78 12.57
C ASN A 92 16.28 18.81 12.57
N LYS A 93 17.28 19.18 13.39
CA LYS A 93 18.50 18.41 13.56
C LYS A 93 18.22 17.00 14.11
N GLU A 94 17.30 16.87 15.06
CA GLU A 94 16.95 15.59 15.67
C GLU A 94 16.41 14.59 14.63
N GLU A 95 15.44 15.00 13.79
CA GLU A 95 14.93 14.11 12.74
C GLU A 95 15.97 13.82 11.65
N THR A 96 16.87 14.77 11.38
CA THR A 96 17.98 14.57 10.43
C THR A 96 18.94 13.49 10.92
N GLU A 97 19.36 13.57 12.19
CA GLU A 97 20.28 12.61 12.80
C GLU A 97 19.64 11.22 12.96
N LYS A 98 18.32 11.12 13.05
CA LYS A 98 17.61 9.83 13.09
C LYS A 98 17.68 9.06 11.77
N VAL A 99 17.67 9.77 10.64
CA VAL A 99 17.60 9.15 9.30
C VAL A 99 18.96 9.07 8.59
N ILE A 100 19.94 9.87 8.98
CA ILE A 100 21.30 9.79 8.47
C ILE A 100 22.18 9.01 9.47
N THR A 101 22.64 7.86 9.04
CA THR A 101 23.61 7.04 9.79
C THR A 101 24.97 7.71 9.88
N ALA A 102 25.78 7.32 10.88
CA ALA A 102 27.11 7.89 11.10
C ALA A 102 28.08 7.69 9.91
N ASP A 103 27.89 6.64 9.11
CA ASP A 103 28.65 6.35 7.89
C ASP A 103 28.02 6.96 6.61
N GLY A 104 27.00 7.81 6.77
CA GLY A 104 26.45 8.67 5.72
C GLY A 104 25.40 8.00 4.83
N TRP A 105 24.78 6.91 5.26
CA TRP A 105 23.60 6.33 4.60
C TRP A 105 22.32 6.98 5.10
N PHE A 106 21.42 7.25 4.17
CA PHE A 106 20.05 7.67 4.45
C PHE A 106 19.14 6.44 4.59
N ARG A 107 18.44 6.37 5.73
CA ARG A 107 17.41 5.38 6.04
C ARG A 107 16.10 5.82 5.40
N THR A 108 15.65 5.14 4.35
CA THR A 108 14.46 5.56 3.62
C THR A 108 13.16 5.30 4.40
N GLY A 109 13.23 4.39 5.39
CA GLY A 109 12.05 3.88 6.08
C GLY A 109 11.17 2.99 5.20
N ASP A 110 11.69 2.53 4.06
CA ASP A 110 11.02 1.64 3.13
C ASP A 110 11.74 0.28 3.12
N ILE A 111 10.97 -0.79 2.98
CA ILE A 111 11.46 -2.16 2.96
C ILE A 111 11.49 -2.63 1.52
N GLY A 112 12.58 -3.27 1.14
CA GLY A 112 12.76 -3.78 -0.21
C GLY A 112 13.46 -5.11 -0.26
N GLU A 113 13.54 -5.61 -1.48
CA GLU A 113 14.29 -6.79 -1.87
C GLU A 113 14.92 -6.56 -3.24
N PHE A 114 15.97 -7.33 -3.53
CA PHE A 114 16.53 -7.43 -4.87
C PHE A 114 16.07 -8.72 -5.51
N ASP A 115 15.67 -8.65 -6.78
CA ASP A 115 15.43 -9.85 -7.56
C ASP A 115 16.75 -10.49 -8.01
N ALA A 116 16.64 -11.61 -8.74
CA ALA A 116 17.80 -12.40 -9.17
C ALA A 116 18.75 -11.66 -10.14
N VAL A 117 18.33 -10.55 -10.75
CA VAL A 117 19.14 -9.74 -11.67
C VAL A 117 19.56 -8.40 -11.07
N GLY A 118 19.21 -8.15 -9.80
CA GLY A 118 19.59 -6.94 -9.06
C GLY A 118 18.64 -5.77 -9.22
N HIS A 119 17.42 -5.99 -9.72
CA HIS A 119 16.39 -4.94 -9.72
C HIS A 119 15.79 -4.77 -8.33
N LEU A 120 15.56 -3.52 -7.95
CA LEU A 120 14.95 -3.19 -6.67
C LEU A 120 13.44 -3.39 -6.74
N ARG A 121 12.88 -4.09 -5.75
CA ARG A 121 11.44 -4.12 -5.45
C ARG A 121 11.20 -3.50 -4.09
N VAL A 122 10.21 -2.61 -4.01
CA VAL A 122 9.74 -2.03 -2.74
C VAL A 122 8.53 -2.83 -2.26
N ILE A 123 8.58 -3.27 -1.01
CA ILE A 123 7.56 -4.11 -0.37
C ILE A 123 6.51 -3.23 0.33
N ASP A 124 6.92 -2.43 1.31
CA ASP A 124 6.08 -1.42 1.99
C ASP A 124 6.99 -0.47 2.82
N ARG A 125 6.40 0.46 3.57
CA ARG A 125 7.08 1.33 4.52
C ARG A 125 7.13 0.69 5.89
N VAL A 126 8.25 0.84 6.59
CA VAL A 126 8.44 0.40 7.98
C VAL A 126 7.31 0.89 8.90
N LYS A 127 6.89 2.15 8.73
CA LYS A 127 5.82 2.77 9.53
C LYS A 127 4.41 2.27 9.18
N ASN A 128 4.23 1.66 8.02
CA ASN A 128 2.93 1.14 7.56
C ASN A 128 2.71 -0.33 7.95
N LEU A 129 3.76 -1.01 8.44
CA LEU A 129 3.62 -2.37 8.93
C LEU A 129 2.87 -2.40 10.25
N VAL A 130 1.78 -3.15 10.28
CA VAL A 130 1.02 -3.36 11.50
C VAL A 130 1.22 -4.76 12.00
N LYS A 131 1.63 -4.86 13.27
CA LYS A 131 1.66 -6.12 14.01
C LYS A 131 0.25 -6.56 14.35
N MET A 132 -0.13 -7.74 13.85
CA MET A 132 -1.41 -8.38 14.15
C MET A 132 -1.34 -9.12 15.48
N GLN A 133 -2.49 -9.52 16.03
CA GLN A 133 -2.60 -10.25 17.30
C GLN A 133 -1.69 -11.50 17.36
N GLY A 134 -1.50 -12.18 16.22
CA GLY A 134 -0.65 -13.38 16.10
C GLY A 134 0.86 -13.11 16.04
N GLY A 135 1.29 -11.84 16.10
CA GLY A 135 2.70 -11.45 16.01
C GLY A 135 3.24 -11.28 14.59
N GLU A 136 2.47 -11.68 13.58
CA GLU A 136 2.76 -11.44 12.16
C GLU A 136 2.52 -9.97 11.79
N TYR A 137 3.26 -9.48 10.79
CA TYR A 137 3.15 -8.12 10.29
C TYR A 137 2.45 -8.11 8.94
N ILE A 138 1.55 -7.14 8.71
CA ILE A 138 0.90 -6.93 7.41
C ILE A 138 1.20 -5.54 6.85
N ALA A 139 1.32 -5.50 5.52
CA ALA A 139 1.65 -4.35 4.71
C ALA A 139 0.37 -3.66 4.19
N LEU A 140 -0.13 -2.65 4.90
CA LEU A 140 -1.45 -2.06 4.61
C LEU A 140 -1.58 -1.53 3.17
N GLU A 141 -0.54 -0.87 2.64
CA GLU A 141 -0.59 -0.30 1.29
C GLU A 141 -0.58 -1.39 0.21
N LYS A 142 0.11 -2.51 0.45
CA LYS A 142 0.06 -3.70 -0.40
C LYS A 142 -1.36 -4.23 -0.51
N LEU A 143 -2.04 -4.43 0.63
CA LEU A 143 -3.42 -4.91 0.66
C LEU A 143 -4.36 -3.97 -0.10
N GLU A 144 -4.27 -2.66 0.16
CA GLU A 144 -5.09 -1.66 -0.55
C GLU A 144 -4.84 -1.65 -2.05
N SER A 145 -3.58 -1.76 -2.49
CA SER A 145 -3.22 -1.83 -3.90
C SER A 145 -3.87 -3.03 -4.60
N VAL A 146 -3.86 -4.20 -3.95
CA VAL A 146 -4.53 -5.41 -4.44
C VAL A 146 -6.05 -5.21 -4.48
N TYR A 147 -6.65 -4.73 -3.40
CA TYR A 147 -8.10 -4.60 -3.29
C TYR A 147 -8.71 -3.51 -4.18
N ARG A 148 -7.93 -2.51 -4.63
CA ARG A 148 -8.33 -1.57 -5.68
C ARG A 148 -8.64 -2.25 -7.02
N GLY A 149 -8.23 -3.52 -7.21
CA GLY A 149 -8.65 -4.34 -8.35
C GLY A 149 -10.10 -4.80 -8.32
N SER A 150 -10.82 -4.62 -7.21
CA SER A 150 -12.26 -4.91 -7.12
C SER A 150 -13.10 -3.88 -7.88
N GLN A 151 -14.10 -4.34 -8.63
CA GLN A 151 -15.05 -3.48 -9.34
C GLN A 151 -15.88 -2.58 -8.40
N PHE A 152 -16.03 -2.98 -7.14
CA PHE A 152 -16.82 -2.25 -6.14
C PHE A 152 -16.04 -1.12 -5.48
N VAL A 153 -14.72 -1.04 -5.67
CA VAL A 153 -13.84 -0.12 -4.95
C VAL A 153 -13.52 1.09 -5.83
N ALA A 154 -13.95 2.29 -5.42
CA ALA A 154 -13.42 3.54 -5.95
C ALA A 154 -12.22 4.01 -5.12
N ASN A 155 -12.31 3.91 -3.79
CA ASN A 155 -11.17 4.10 -2.89
C ASN A 155 -11.30 3.15 -1.68
N ILE A 156 -10.18 2.84 -1.04
CA ILE A 156 -10.13 1.88 0.06
C ILE A 156 -9.05 2.25 1.08
N MET A 157 -9.39 2.08 2.35
CA MET A 157 -8.47 2.08 3.47
C MET A 157 -8.56 0.72 4.17
N ILE A 158 -7.43 0.05 4.32
CA ILE A 158 -7.33 -1.12 5.18
C ILE A 158 -7.07 -0.66 6.60
N ASP A 159 -7.87 -1.18 7.52
CA ASP A 159 -7.78 -0.88 8.94
C ASP A 159 -7.54 -2.15 9.77
N THR A 160 -6.85 -1.96 10.88
CA THR A 160 -6.41 -3.02 11.79
C THR A 160 -6.64 -2.60 13.23
N ASP A 161 -6.95 -3.60 14.05
CA ASP A 161 -7.05 -3.47 15.50
C ASP A 161 -6.09 -4.48 16.13
N PRO A 162 -5.26 -4.11 17.12
CA PRO A 162 -4.33 -5.02 17.78
C PRO A 162 -4.99 -6.27 18.40
N ASP A 163 -6.27 -6.16 18.77
CA ASP A 163 -7.05 -7.26 19.35
C ASP A 163 -7.73 -8.12 18.27
N SER A 164 -7.65 -7.74 17.00
CA SER A 164 -8.26 -8.45 15.88
C SER A 164 -7.24 -9.34 15.16
N ALA A 165 -7.65 -10.57 14.83
CA ALA A 165 -6.83 -11.50 14.07
C ALA A 165 -6.71 -11.13 12.58
N ARG A 166 -7.65 -10.36 12.02
CA ARG A 166 -7.69 -9.98 10.60
C ARG A 166 -8.05 -8.50 10.41
N PRO A 167 -7.59 -7.88 9.30
CA PRO A 167 -7.93 -6.50 8.97
C PRO A 167 -9.38 -6.37 8.49
N ILE A 168 -9.87 -5.14 8.44
CA ILE A 168 -11.13 -4.78 7.77
C ILE A 168 -10.85 -3.80 6.61
N ALA A 169 -11.80 -3.68 5.69
CA ALA A 169 -11.75 -2.71 4.60
C ALA A 169 -12.81 -1.62 4.78
N VAL A 170 -12.39 -0.36 4.83
CA VAL A 170 -13.27 0.81 4.69
C VAL A 170 -13.24 1.25 3.23
N ILE A 171 -14.39 1.29 2.57
CA ILE A 171 -14.51 1.38 1.12
C ILE A 171 -15.42 2.54 0.76
N ALA A 172 -14.87 3.51 0.03
CA ALA A 172 -15.67 4.41 -0.81
C ALA A 172 -15.99 3.64 -2.10
N PRO A 173 -17.24 3.23 -2.31
CA PRO A 173 -17.57 2.30 -3.37
C PRO A 173 -17.64 3.00 -4.73
N ASN A 174 -17.53 2.21 -5.81
CA ASN A 174 -18.01 2.65 -7.11
C ASN A 174 -19.55 2.65 -7.07
N GLU A 175 -20.15 3.82 -6.84
CA GLU A 175 -21.60 3.97 -6.65
C GLU A 175 -22.42 3.33 -7.76
N LYS A 176 -21.99 3.47 -9.03
CA LYS A 176 -22.70 2.85 -10.15
C LYS A 176 -22.76 1.32 -10.00
N THR A 177 -21.61 0.70 -9.76
CA THR A 177 -21.51 -0.77 -9.63
C THR A 177 -22.19 -1.28 -8.36
N LEU A 178 -22.15 -0.48 -7.28
CA LEU A 178 -22.85 -0.80 -6.03
C LEU A 178 -24.38 -0.74 -6.21
N THR A 179 -24.91 0.30 -6.85
CA THR A 179 -26.35 0.45 -7.11
C THR A 179 -26.85 -0.69 -8.01
N GLU A 180 -26.10 -1.06 -9.05
CA GLU A 180 -26.43 -2.22 -9.89
C GLU A 180 -26.47 -3.54 -9.10
N LEU A 181 -25.56 -3.72 -8.13
CA LEU A 181 -25.58 -4.87 -7.23
C LEU A 181 -26.79 -4.84 -6.28
N ALA A 182 -27.07 -3.69 -5.67
CA ALA A 182 -28.20 -3.51 -4.76
C ALA A 182 -29.53 -3.85 -5.46
N GLN A 183 -29.74 -3.33 -6.67
CA GLN A 183 -30.90 -3.66 -7.51
C GLN A 183 -31.03 -5.15 -7.79
N LYS A 184 -29.93 -5.82 -8.17
CA LYS A 184 -29.91 -7.29 -8.40
C LYS A 184 -30.26 -8.08 -7.14
N LEU A 185 -29.93 -7.55 -5.96
CA LEU A 185 -30.22 -8.18 -4.67
C LEU A 185 -31.60 -7.79 -4.10
N GLY A 186 -32.34 -6.93 -4.79
CA GLY A 186 -33.63 -6.40 -4.33
C GLY A 186 -33.51 -5.46 -3.13
N VAL A 187 -32.41 -4.71 -3.04
CA VAL A 187 -32.11 -3.74 -1.99
C VAL A 187 -32.32 -2.33 -2.53
N ASP A 188 -33.01 -1.50 -1.77
CA ASP A 188 -33.22 -0.08 -2.09
C ASP A 188 -31.87 0.67 -2.05
N GLU A 189 -31.68 1.59 -3.00
CA GLU A 189 -30.47 2.41 -3.11
C GLU A 189 -30.16 3.17 -1.80
N ALA A 190 -31.17 3.62 -1.07
CA ALA A 190 -31.00 4.31 0.22
C ALA A 190 -30.37 3.42 1.31
N HIS A 191 -30.34 2.11 1.13
CA HIS A 191 -29.83 1.14 2.09
C HIS A 191 -28.58 0.40 1.59
N GLN A 192 -28.09 0.68 0.37
CA GLN A 192 -27.04 -0.14 -0.24
C GLN A 192 -25.72 -0.16 0.56
N HIS A 193 -25.35 0.93 1.23
CA HIS A 193 -24.13 1.01 2.05
C HIS A 193 -24.26 0.33 3.42
N SER A 194 -25.48 0.06 3.86
CA SER A 194 -25.75 -0.52 5.18
C SER A 194 -26.26 -1.96 5.15
N ASP A 195 -26.89 -2.37 4.05
CA ASP A 195 -27.51 -3.68 3.88
C ASP A 195 -26.50 -4.83 3.95
N ARG A 196 -26.89 -5.90 4.66
CA ARG A 196 -26.04 -7.04 4.91
C ARG A 196 -25.73 -7.85 3.65
N LYS A 197 -26.71 -8.05 2.75
CA LYS A 197 -26.50 -8.85 1.54
C LYS A 197 -25.51 -8.16 0.60
N VAL A 198 -25.58 -6.83 0.52
CA VAL A 198 -24.63 -6.03 -0.26
C VAL A 198 -23.22 -6.16 0.33
N LYS A 199 -23.05 -5.91 1.62
CA LYS A 199 -21.76 -6.06 2.33
C LYS A 199 -21.17 -7.46 2.20
N ASP A 200 -21.97 -8.51 2.39
CA ASP A 200 -21.53 -9.90 2.28
C ASP A 200 -21.07 -10.24 0.85
N THR A 201 -21.69 -9.63 -0.17
CA THR A 201 -21.29 -9.83 -1.57
C THR A 201 -20.01 -9.09 -1.91
N VAL A 202 -19.87 -7.84 -1.47
CA VAL A 202 -18.63 -7.05 -1.64
C VAL A 202 -17.47 -7.72 -0.90
N LEU A 203 -17.69 -8.23 0.32
CA LEU A 203 -16.68 -8.97 1.07
C LEU A 203 -16.22 -10.23 0.33
N LYS A 204 -17.15 -11.00 -0.27
CA LYS A 204 -16.79 -12.18 -1.09
C LYS A 204 -15.95 -11.83 -2.30
N ASP A 205 -16.25 -10.70 -2.96
CA ASP A 205 -15.45 -10.19 -4.07
C ASP A 205 -14.03 -9.82 -3.60
N LEU A 206 -13.90 -9.06 -2.52
CA LEU A 206 -12.59 -8.73 -1.93
C LEU A 206 -11.80 -9.98 -1.54
N VAL A 207 -12.41 -10.97 -0.90
CA VAL A 207 -11.73 -12.25 -0.57
C VAL A 207 -11.19 -12.91 -1.84
N THR A 208 -11.94 -12.86 -2.94
CA THR A 208 -11.53 -13.43 -4.23
C THR A 208 -10.37 -12.62 -4.84
N VAL A 209 -10.49 -11.30 -4.88
CA VAL A 209 -9.44 -10.38 -5.35
C VAL A 209 -8.16 -10.54 -4.55
N GLY A 210 -8.25 -10.62 -3.22
CA GLY A 210 -7.11 -10.80 -2.34
C GLY A 210 -6.36 -12.11 -2.59
N LYS A 211 -7.09 -13.23 -2.71
CA LYS A 211 -6.49 -14.53 -3.04
C LYS A 211 -5.81 -14.52 -4.41
N ASN A 212 -6.47 -13.96 -5.42
CA ASN A 212 -5.91 -13.85 -6.77
C ASN A 212 -4.70 -12.91 -6.83
N GLY A 213 -4.66 -11.89 -5.96
CA GLY A 213 -3.53 -10.98 -5.79
C GLY A 213 -2.41 -11.52 -4.88
N GLY A 214 -2.47 -12.79 -4.47
CA GLY A 214 -1.41 -13.44 -3.69
C GLY A 214 -1.36 -13.03 -2.21
N LEU A 215 -2.46 -12.51 -1.65
CA LEU A 215 -2.54 -12.21 -0.22
C LEU A 215 -2.65 -13.50 0.61
N GLY A 216 -1.87 -13.57 1.69
CA GLY A 216 -1.90 -14.65 2.68
C GLY A 216 -3.16 -14.63 3.54
N GLY A 217 -3.44 -15.73 4.26
CA GLY A 217 -4.69 -15.89 5.02
C GLY A 217 -4.94 -14.80 6.08
N ILE A 218 -3.88 -14.28 6.72
CA ILE A 218 -3.97 -13.17 7.69
C ILE A 218 -4.19 -11.81 7.02
N GLU A 219 -3.75 -11.66 5.76
CA GLU A 219 -3.91 -10.44 4.97
C GLU A 219 -5.34 -10.30 4.41
N ILE A 220 -6.12 -11.39 4.40
CA ILE A 220 -7.50 -11.36 3.91
C ILE A 220 -8.43 -10.62 4.89
N THR A 221 -9.11 -9.59 4.39
CA THR A 221 -10.07 -8.80 5.18
C THR A 221 -11.24 -9.64 5.68
N SER A 222 -11.65 -9.41 6.93
CA SER A 222 -12.76 -10.12 7.58
C SER A 222 -14.10 -9.40 7.51
N ALA A 223 -14.10 -8.10 7.28
CA ALA A 223 -15.31 -7.28 7.20
C ALA A 223 -15.12 -6.09 6.27
N VAL A 224 -16.24 -5.55 5.80
CA VAL A 224 -16.30 -4.33 4.99
C VAL A 224 -17.15 -3.26 5.66
N VAL A 225 -16.69 -2.01 5.54
CA VAL A 225 -17.42 -0.80 5.88
C VAL A 225 -17.60 -0.02 4.59
N LEU A 226 -18.80 -0.06 4.02
CA LEU A 226 -19.16 0.76 2.87
C LEU A 226 -19.56 2.15 3.37
N VAL A 227 -18.97 3.20 2.80
CA VAL A 227 -19.22 4.59 3.18
C VAL A 227 -19.81 5.35 2.00
N GLU A 228 -20.67 6.32 2.29
CA GLU A 228 -21.37 7.13 1.28
C GLU A 228 -20.53 8.34 0.82
N ASP A 229 -19.58 8.80 1.64
CA ASP A 229 -18.83 10.01 1.30
C ASP A 229 -17.77 9.73 0.21
N GLU A 230 -17.70 10.62 -0.76
CA GLU A 230 -16.60 10.66 -1.71
C GLU A 230 -15.32 11.19 -1.04
N TRP A 231 -14.21 10.47 -1.20
CA TRP A 231 -12.94 10.85 -0.60
C TRP A 231 -12.18 11.82 -1.49
N THR A 232 -12.22 13.10 -1.14
CA THR A 232 -11.59 14.18 -1.91
C THR A 232 -10.52 14.92 -1.10
N PRO A 233 -9.54 15.60 -1.74
CA PRO A 233 -8.59 16.44 -1.02
C PRO A 233 -9.27 17.56 -0.22
N ALA A 234 -10.40 18.10 -0.71
CA ALA A 234 -11.17 19.13 -0.03
C ALA A 234 -11.84 18.62 1.28
N SER A 235 -12.27 17.35 1.30
CA SER A 235 -12.77 16.70 2.52
C SER A 235 -11.67 16.38 3.55
N GLY A 236 -10.39 16.42 3.14
CA GLY A 236 -9.25 16.03 3.97
C GLY A 236 -9.08 14.52 4.19
N LEU A 237 -9.97 13.70 3.61
CA LEU A 237 -9.93 12.23 3.70
C LEU A 237 -8.84 11.60 2.84
N VAL A 238 -8.37 12.33 1.82
CA VAL A 238 -7.18 12.01 1.03
C VAL A 238 -6.27 13.23 0.91
N THR A 239 -4.99 13.01 0.61
CA THR A 239 -4.02 14.07 0.33
C THR A 239 -4.27 14.70 -1.04
N ALA A 240 -3.56 15.80 -1.36
CA ALA A 240 -3.57 16.39 -2.70
C ALA A 240 -3.15 15.43 -3.82
N THR A 241 -2.35 14.41 -3.49
CA THR A 241 -1.95 13.32 -4.40
C THR A 241 -2.89 12.11 -4.34
N GLN A 242 -4.09 12.29 -3.78
CA GLN A 242 -5.13 11.26 -3.58
C GLN A 242 -4.73 10.08 -2.69
N LYS A 243 -3.64 10.20 -1.92
CA LYS A 243 -3.27 9.16 -0.95
C LYS A 243 -4.22 9.18 0.24
N VAL A 244 -4.56 8.00 0.76
CA VAL A 244 -5.43 7.80 1.91
C VAL A 244 -4.89 8.52 3.15
N ASN A 245 -5.69 9.40 3.76
CA ASN A 245 -5.37 10.02 5.05
C ASN A 245 -5.96 9.18 6.19
N ARG A 246 -5.24 8.12 6.58
CA ARG A 246 -5.70 7.14 7.57
C ARG A 246 -6.19 7.74 8.88
N ARG A 247 -5.50 8.78 9.37
CA ARG A 247 -5.84 9.46 10.63
C ARG A 247 -7.20 10.16 10.52
N ALA A 248 -7.44 10.88 9.42
CA ALA A 248 -8.71 11.56 9.19
C ALA A 248 -9.85 10.55 9.00
N LEU A 249 -9.63 9.50 8.20
CA LEU A 249 -10.61 8.45 7.94
C LEU A 249 -10.99 7.66 9.20
N ARG A 250 -10.02 7.24 10.02
CA ARG A 250 -10.30 6.59 11.31
C ARG A 250 -11.11 7.48 12.26
N ALA A 251 -10.85 8.78 12.26
CA ALA A 251 -11.59 9.73 13.08
C ALA A 251 -13.03 9.92 12.57
N HIS A 252 -13.19 10.06 11.25
CA HIS A 252 -14.47 10.30 10.59
C HIS A 252 -15.39 9.08 10.63
N TYR A 253 -14.87 7.87 10.40
CA TYR A 253 -15.64 6.60 10.39
C TYR A 253 -15.50 5.79 11.67
N LYS A 254 -15.16 6.43 12.80
CA LYS A 254 -14.85 5.76 14.08
C LYS A 254 -15.92 4.76 14.50
N THR A 255 -17.19 5.13 14.40
CA THR A 255 -18.33 4.30 14.84
C THR A 255 -18.51 3.07 13.96
N GLN A 256 -18.38 3.26 12.64
CA GLN A 256 -18.55 2.20 11.65
C GLN A 256 -17.40 1.17 11.74
N ILE A 257 -16.17 1.67 11.93
CA ILE A 257 -14.97 0.86 12.15
C ILE A 257 -15.08 0.05 13.45
N ALA A 258 -15.46 0.69 14.57
CA ALA A 258 -15.65 0.00 15.84
C ALA A 258 -16.67 -1.14 15.70
N LYS A 259 -17.83 -0.87 15.10
CA LYS A 259 -18.86 -1.87 14.84
C LYS A 259 -18.37 -3.03 13.97
N ALA A 260 -17.52 -2.77 12.98
CA ALA A 260 -16.96 -3.81 12.11
C ALA A 260 -15.96 -4.72 12.84
N PHE A 261 -15.25 -4.20 13.85
CA PHE A 261 -14.44 -5.00 14.77
C PHE A 261 -15.25 -5.65 15.91
N GLY A 262 -16.56 -5.42 15.98
CA GLY A 262 -17.43 -5.93 17.05
C GLY A 262 -17.31 -5.17 18.37
N LYS A 263 -16.86 -3.91 18.33
CA LYS A 263 -16.73 -2.99 19.48
C LYS A 263 -17.85 -1.95 19.51
#